data_AF-V5I8X3-F1
#
_entry.id   AF-V5I8X3-F1
#
_cell.length_a   1.000
_cell.length_b   1.000
_cell.length_c   1.000
_cell.angle_alpha   90.00
_cell.angle_beta   90.00
_cell.angle_gamma   90.00
#
_symmetry.space_group_name_H-M   'P 1'
#
loop_
_entity.id
_entity.type
_entity.pdbx_description
1 polymer ?
#
loop_
_entity_poly.entity_id
_entity_poly.type
_entity_poly.pdbx_seq_one_letter_code
_entity_poly.pdbx_strand_id
1 'polypeptide(L)'
;MDPFLKFSAVYSTNQETLIAQEFGRLKGTYYLDHAGATLYSEQQLQNILQDLSKNVYSNPHANNVTSKFTEDAIDIVRYRILEHFNTSNEEYTVIFVSSTTAALKTIAEYFDYGKKAGTLVHLENNHTSVLGMRNYATNSSEIKTEQAMYTLSCYDNGSTHSNSANTDSNSLFVFPAQCNFSGSKYPLSWIDKVKNGALNSFIKQKVRIGMWFLMPQVTYRQIT
;
A
#
# COMPACT_ATOMS: atom_id res chain seq x y z
N MET A 1 9.17 24.12 34.79
CA MET A 1 8.93 22.90 33.98
C MET A 1 8.34 23.38 32.68
N ASP A 2 9.07 23.15 31.59
CA ASP A 2 8.64 23.45 30.23
C ASP A 2 7.22 22.91 29.99
N PRO A 3 6.32 23.62 29.29
CA PRO A 3 5.00 23.12 28.89
C PRO A 3 5.12 22.07 27.78
N PHE A 4 6.13 21.21 27.85
CA PHE A 4 6.34 20.12 26.91
C PHE A 4 5.27 19.07 27.16
N LEU A 5 4.26 19.12 26.29
CA LEU A 5 3.25 18.10 26.01
C LEU A 5 2.23 17.89 27.15
N LYS A 6 1.18 18.71 27.14
CA LYS A 6 -0.09 18.30 27.75
C LYS A 6 -0.60 17.06 27.02
N PHE A 7 -0.74 15.95 27.74
CA PHE A 7 -1.42 14.77 27.23
C PHE A 7 -2.84 15.17 26.79
N SER A 8 -3.20 14.83 25.55
CA SER A 8 -4.57 14.92 25.06
C SER A 8 -5.08 13.51 24.86
N ALA A 9 -6.21 13.19 25.49
CA ALA A 9 -6.89 11.93 25.24
C ALA A 9 -7.36 11.92 23.79
N VAL A 10 -6.84 10.97 23.01
CA VAL A 10 -7.18 10.81 21.57
C VAL A 10 -8.36 9.85 21.39
N TYR A 11 -8.57 8.95 22.35
CA TYR A 11 -9.62 7.95 22.33
C TYR A 11 -10.78 8.36 23.24
N SER A 12 -12.00 8.00 22.84
CA SER A 12 -13.15 8.09 23.74
C SER A 12 -13.08 7.00 24.81
N THR A 13 -13.77 7.20 25.94
CA THR A 13 -13.85 6.20 27.02
C THR A 13 -14.34 4.83 26.52
N ASN A 14 -15.24 4.82 25.54
CA ASN A 14 -15.73 3.59 24.91
C ASN A 14 -14.62 2.89 24.11
N GLN A 15 -13.81 3.65 23.37
CA GLN A 15 -12.67 3.09 22.62
C GLN A 15 -11.60 2.55 23.55
N GLU A 16 -11.28 3.27 24.64
CA GLU A 16 -10.31 2.81 25.64
C GLU A 16 -10.76 1.51 26.31
N THR A 17 -12.04 1.43 26.68
CA THR A 17 -12.63 0.21 27.26
C THR A 17 -12.56 -0.96 26.28
N LEU A 18 -12.89 -0.72 25.00
CA LEU A 18 -12.82 -1.74 23.96
C LEU A 18 -11.38 -2.21 23.73
N ILE A 19 -10.40 -1.31 23.64
CA ILE A 19 -8.99 -1.65 23.48
C ILE A 19 -8.50 -2.48 24.68
N ALA A 20 -8.87 -2.09 25.90
CA ALA A 20 -8.49 -2.82 27.11
C ALA A 20 -9.06 -4.26 27.13
N GLN A 21 -10.27 -4.45 26.60
CA GLN A 21 -10.91 -5.78 26.47
C GLN A 21 -10.23 -6.61 25.37
N GLU A 22 -10.09 -6.06 24.16
CA GLU A 22 -9.56 -6.75 22.98
C GLU A 22 -8.07 -7.10 23.07
N PHE A 23 -7.31 -6.37 23.89
CA PHE A 23 -5.86 -6.55 24.05
C PHE A 23 -5.47 -6.86 25.50
N GLY A 24 -6.35 -7.49 26.28
CA GLY A 24 -6.13 -7.80 27.70
C GLY A 24 -4.85 -8.61 27.99
N ARG A 25 -4.36 -9.38 27.00
CA ARG A 25 -3.07 -10.10 27.07
C ARG A 25 -1.83 -9.21 27.18
N LEU A 26 -1.96 -7.91 26.90
CA LEU A 26 -0.90 -6.91 27.10
C LEU A 26 -0.78 -6.44 28.55
N LYS A 27 -1.53 -7.00 29.50
CA LYS A 27 -1.49 -6.57 30.91
C LYS A 27 -0.05 -6.54 31.45
N GLY A 28 0.42 -5.34 31.79
CA GLY A 28 1.77 -5.10 32.31
C GLY A 28 2.86 -4.95 31.23
N THR A 29 2.50 -4.98 29.94
CA THR A 29 3.42 -4.82 28.80
C THR A 29 2.95 -3.68 27.90
N TYR A 30 3.87 -2.76 27.58
CA TYR A 30 3.60 -1.69 26.62
C TYR A 30 4.16 -2.09 25.26
N TYR A 31 3.27 -2.38 24.31
CA TYR A 31 3.65 -2.72 22.94
C TYR A 31 3.73 -1.45 22.08
N LEU A 32 4.95 -1.10 21.64
CA LEU A 32 5.22 0.13 20.88
C LEU A 32 5.71 -0.15 19.45
N ASP A 33 5.69 -1.41 19.00
CA ASP A 33 6.22 -1.85 17.70
C ASP A 33 5.13 -2.01 16.63
N HIS A 34 4.06 -1.20 16.71
CA HIS A 34 2.95 -1.24 15.76
C HIS A 34 3.33 -0.89 14.32
N ALA A 35 4.46 -0.18 14.12
CA ALA A 35 4.99 0.12 12.79
C ALA A 35 5.64 -1.11 12.13
N GLY A 36 6.16 -2.06 12.92
CA GLY A 36 6.71 -3.32 12.43
C GLY A 36 5.63 -4.37 12.22
N ALA A 37 4.84 -4.65 13.26
CA ALA A 37 3.71 -5.56 13.20
C ALA A 37 2.60 -5.13 14.15
N THR A 38 1.36 -5.09 13.68
CA THR A 38 0.22 -4.83 14.57
C THR A 38 -0.28 -6.12 15.22
N LEU A 39 -0.93 -5.98 16.36
CA LEU A 39 -1.49 -7.08 17.14
C LEU A 39 -2.91 -7.40 16.66
N TYR A 40 -3.27 -8.68 16.65
CA TYR A 40 -4.64 -9.11 16.44
C TYR A 40 -5.50 -8.89 17.70
N SER A 41 -6.79 -8.63 17.52
CA SER A 41 -7.73 -8.50 18.64
C SER A 41 -8.15 -9.88 19.16
N GLU A 42 -8.62 -9.96 20.41
CA GLU A 42 -9.17 -11.19 20.98
C GLU A 42 -10.39 -11.68 20.17
N GLN A 43 -11.27 -10.77 19.77
CA GLN A 43 -12.42 -11.09 18.92
C GLN A 43 -12.00 -11.65 17.55
N GLN A 44 -10.94 -11.13 16.93
CA GLN A 44 -10.42 -11.66 15.67
C GLN A 44 -9.98 -13.11 15.82
N LEU A 45 -9.25 -13.43 16.90
CA LEU A 45 -8.80 -14.78 17.18
C LEU A 45 -9.98 -15.73 17.40
N GLN A 46 -10.95 -15.34 18.24
CA GLN A 46 -12.15 -16.13 18.53
C GLN A 46 -12.98 -16.40 17.28
N ASN A 47 -13.18 -15.38 16.44
CA ASN A 47 -13.95 -15.52 15.20
C ASN A 47 -13.28 -16.48 14.22
N ILE A 48 -11.96 -16.36 14.02
CA ILE A 48 -11.22 -17.26 13.11
C ILE A 48 -11.24 -18.69 13.62
N LEU A 49 -11.00 -18.90 14.92
CA LEU A 49 -11.04 -20.25 15.50
C LEU A 49 -12.43 -20.87 15.41
N GLN A 50 -13.47 -20.09 15.69
CA GLN A 50 -14.85 -20.55 15.57
C GLN A 50 -15.21 -20.89 14.12
N ASP A 51 -14.81 -20.06 13.17
CA ASP A 51 -15.06 -20.26 11.74
C ASP A 51 -14.38 -21.53 11.22
N LEU A 52 -13.08 -21.67 11.48
CA LEU A 52 -12.30 -22.85 11.07
C LEU A 52 -12.76 -24.14 11.76
N SER A 53 -13.31 -24.06 12.97
CA SER A 53 -13.82 -25.23 13.70
C SER A 53 -15.20 -25.68 13.20
N LYS A 54 -15.98 -24.79 12.60
CA LYS A 54 -17.35 -25.06 12.14
C LYS A 54 -17.45 -25.36 10.65
N ASN A 55 -16.50 -24.84 9.86
CA ASN A 55 -16.52 -24.90 8.42
C ASN A 55 -15.38 -25.75 7.86
N VAL A 56 -15.63 -26.46 6.76
CA VAL A 56 -14.62 -27.24 6.05
C VAL A 56 -14.24 -26.50 4.78
N TYR A 57 -13.10 -25.82 4.82
CA TYR A 57 -12.51 -25.21 3.64
C TYR A 57 -11.60 -26.20 2.93
N SER A 58 -11.95 -26.52 1.68
CA SER A 58 -11.16 -27.42 0.83
C SER A 58 -10.48 -26.65 -0.29
N ASN A 59 -9.67 -27.33 -1.11
CA ASN A 59 -9.02 -26.72 -2.27
C ASN A 59 -10.08 -26.04 -3.17
N PRO A 60 -10.03 -24.72 -3.39
CA PRO A 60 -11.03 -23.97 -4.17
C PRO A 60 -11.07 -24.34 -5.65
N HIS A 61 -10.10 -25.12 -6.14
CA HIS A 61 -10.08 -25.63 -7.51
C HIS A 61 -10.60 -27.07 -7.63
N ALA A 62 -11.06 -27.66 -6.53
CA ALA A 62 -11.70 -28.97 -6.58
C ALA A 62 -13.16 -28.84 -7.06
N ASN A 63 -13.66 -29.81 -7.80
CA ASN A 63 -15.05 -29.83 -8.26
C ASN A 63 -15.98 -30.49 -7.22
N ASN A 64 -16.06 -29.93 -6.02
CA ASN A 64 -16.93 -30.42 -4.95
C ASN A 64 -17.62 -29.28 -4.16
N VAL A 65 -18.62 -29.63 -3.35
CA VAL A 65 -19.43 -28.64 -2.61
C VAL A 65 -18.57 -27.82 -1.63
N THR A 66 -17.64 -28.46 -0.93
CA THR A 66 -16.74 -27.79 0.03
C THR A 66 -15.75 -26.84 -0.64
N SER A 67 -15.43 -27.06 -1.90
CA SER A 67 -14.58 -26.17 -2.71
C SER A 67 -15.33 -24.90 -3.05
N LYS A 68 -16.61 -25.02 -3.43
CA LYS A 68 -17.47 -23.86 -3.69
C LYS A 68 -17.61 -22.97 -2.46
N PHE A 69 -17.71 -23.54 -1.26
CA PHE A 69 -17.70 -22.73 -0.02
C PHE A 69 -16.38 -21.96 0.17
N THR A 70 -15.25 -22.56 -0.17
CA THR A 70 -13.96 -21.85 -0.15
C THR A 70 -13.94 -20.72 -1.19
N GLU A 71 -14.43 -20.97 -2.41
CA GLU A 71 -14.50 -19.97 -3.48
C GLU A 71 -15.39 -18.78 -3.08
N ASP A 72 -16.60 -19.05 -2.59
CA ASP A 72 -17.54 -18.03 -2.09
C ASP A 72 -16.91 -17.21 -0.96
N ALA A 73 -16.20 -17.85 -0.02
CA ALA A 73 -15.51 -17.17 1.07
C ALA A 73 -14.39 -16.24 0.56
N ILE A 74 -13.62 -16.68 -0.42
CA ILE A 74 -12.58 -15.87 -1.07
C ILE A 74 -13.21 -14.64 -1.73
N ASP A 75 -14.32 -14.80 -2.45
CA ASP A 75 -14.99 -13.69 -3.14
C ASP A 75 -15.62 -12.68 -2.17
N ILE A 76 -16.18 -13.14 -1.05
CA ILE A 76 -16.65 -12.25 0.03
C ILE A 76 -15.47 -11.42 0.59
N VAL A 77 -14.31 -12.03 0.79
CA VAL A 77 -13.12 -11.31 1.27
C VAL A 77 -12.64 -10.30 0.23
N ARG A 78 -12.61 -10.65 -1.06
CA ARG A 78 -12.27 -9.71 -2.14
C ARG A 78 -13.19 -8.50 -2.14
N TYR A 79 -14.50 -8.73 -2.04
CA TYR A 79 -15.49 -7.65 -1.99
C TYR A 79 -15.25 -6.73 -0.79
N ARG A 80 -15.06 -7.28 0.41
CA ARG A 80 -14.78 -6.50 1.63
C ARG A 80 -13.50 -5.68 1.54
N ILE A 81 -12.47 -6.20 0.86
CA ILE A 81 -11.22 -5.45 0.62
C ILE A 81 -11.48 -4.26 -0.30
N LEU A 82 -12.20 -4.46 -1.42
CA LEU A 82 -12.53 -3.38 -2.34
C LEU A 82 -13.40 -2.30 -1.68
N GLU A 83 -14.39 -2.72 -0.89
CA GLU A 83 -15.24 -1.83 -0.10
C GLU A 83 -14.42 -1.02 0.92
N HIS A 84 -13.48 -1.66 1.62
CA HIS A 84 -12.57 -0.98 2.56
C HIS A 84 -11.75 0.13 1.89
N PHE A 85 -11.37 -0.05 0.62
CA PHE A 85 -10.65 0.93 -0.18
C PHE A 85 -11.56 1.85 -1.00
N ASN A 86 -12.88 1.83 -0.76
CA ASN A 86 -13.87 2.63 -1.48
C ASN A 86 -13.78 2.47 -3.01
N THR A 87 -13.61 1.23 -3.49
CA THR A 87 -13.52 0.93 -4.93
C THR A 87 -14.31 -0.33 -5.30
N SER A 88 -14.30 -0.72 -6.58
CA SER A 88 -15.07 -1.84 -7.14
C SER A 88 -14.21 -2.80 -7.96
N ASN A 89 -14.79 -3.95 -8.32
CA ASN A 89 -14.18 -4.94 -9.20
C ASN A 89 -14.09 -4.50 -10.67
N GLU A 90 -14.75 -3.40 -11.03
CA GLU A 90 -14.66 -2.78 -12.35
C GLU A 90 -13.38 -1.94 -12.49
N GLU A 91 -12.90 -1.37 -11.39
CA GLU A 91 -11.71 -0.51 -11.37
C GLU A 91 -10.45 -1.27 -10.94
N TYR A 92 -10.55 -2.15 -9.94
CA TYR A 92 -9.41 -2.92 -9.42
C TYR A 92 -9.71 -4.40 -9.25
N THR A 93 -8.65 -5.20 -9.32
CA THR A 93 -8.66 -6.63 -8.97
C THR A 93 -7.88 -6.86 -7.68
N VAL A 94 -8.40 -7.70 -6.80
CA VAL A 94 -7.71 -8.13 -5.57
C VAL A 94 -6.90 -9.39 -5.85
N ILE A 95 -5.58 -9.28 -5.69
CA ILE A 95 -4.63 -10.39 -5.79
C ILE A 95 -4.06 -10.68 -4.41
N PHE A 96 -4.30 -11.89 -3.90
CA PHE A 96 -3.72 -12.33 -2.63
C PHE A 96 -2.26 -12.74 -2.83
N VAL A 97 -1.38 -12.12 -2.05
CA VAL A 97 0.05 -12.42 -1.99
C VAL A 97 0.45 -12.72 -0.55
N SER A 98 1.59 -13.39 -0.36
CA SER A 98 2.08 -13.75 0.98
C SER A 98 2.56 -12.56 1.82
N SER A 99 2.93 -11.44 1.19
CA SER A 99 3.37 -10.22 1.87
C SER A 99 3.45 -9.01 0.92
N THR A 100 3.56 -7.82 1.50
CA THR A 100 3.94 -6.56 0.82
C THR A 100 5.20 -6.75 -0.04
N THR A 101 6.25 -7.38 0.49
CA THR A 101 7.48 -7.64 -0.28
C THR A 101 7.24 -8.57 -1.47
N ALA A 102 6.40 -9.60 -1.32
CA ALA A 102 6.06 -10.50 -2.42
C ALA A 102 5.26 -9.79 -3.52
N ALA A 103 4.33 -8.88 -3.16
CA ALA A 103 3.64 -8.03 -4.12
C ALA A 103 4.63 -7.13 -4.90
N LEU A 104 5.52 -6.42 -4.20
CA LEU A 104 6.55 -5.58 -4.83
C LEU A 104 7.43 -6.38 -5.80
N LYS A 105 7.86 -7.58 -5.37
CA LYS A 105 8.66 -8.47 -6.22
C LYS A 105 7.87 -8.87 -7.47
N THR A 106 6.62 -9.29 -7.32
CA THR A 106 5.75 -9.68 -8.44
C THR A 106 5.60 -8.52 -9.43
N ILE A 107 5.33 -7.30 -8.92
CA ILE A 107 5.26 -6.11 -9.78
C ILE A 107 6.59 -5.88 -10.51
N ALA A 108 7.71 -5.94 -9.79
CA ALA A 108 9.02 -5.70 -10.38
C ALA A 108 9.38 -6.73 -11.47
N GLU A 109 9.06 -8.00 -11.26
CA GLU A 109 9.31 -9.11 -12.19
C GLU A 109 8.49 -9.01 -13.49
N TYR A 110 7.23 -8.60 -13.39
CA TYR A 110 6.29 -8.62 -14.52
C TYR A 110 6.05 -7.24 -15.15
N PHE A 111 6.52 -6.16 -14.54
CA PHE A 111 6.38 -4.83 -15.14
C PHE A 111 7.28 -4.68 -16.36
N ASP A 112 6.66 -4.45 -17.53
CA ASP A 112 7.38 -4.24 -18.78
C ASP A 112 7.95 -2.81 -18.88
N TYR A 113 9.23 -2.66 -18.58
CA TYR A 113 9.98 -1.41 -18.76
C TYR A 113 10.25 -1.05 -20.24
N GLY A 114 9.91 -1.93 -21.18
CA GLY A 114 10.17 -1.76 -22.60
C GLY A 114 11.63 -2.01 -23.00
N LYS A 115 12.03 -1.62 -24.21
CA LYS A 115 13.35 -1.94 -24.82
C LYS A 115 14.53 -1.17 -24.20
N LYS A 116 14.72 -1.29 -22.88
CA LYS A 116 15.87 -0.81 -22.08
C LYS A 116 15.92 0.69 -21.76
N ALA A 117 14.87 1.44 -22.04
CA ALA A 117 14.80 2.84 -21.61
C ALA A 117 14.12 3.01 -20.24
N GLY A 118 13.10 2.20 -19.92
CA GLY A 118 12.29 2.37 -18.72
C GLY A 118 13.08 2.45 -17.41
N THR A 119 12.55 3.26 -16.49
CA THR A 119 13.20 3.58 -15.21
C THR A 119 12.27 3.30 -14.04
N LEU A 120 12.79 2.63 -13.02
CA LEU A 120 12.20 2.60 -11.68
C LEU A 120 12.57 3.89 -10.95
N VAL A 121 11.59 4.71 -10.63
CA VAL A 121 11.73 5.89 -9.80
C VAL A 121 11.15 5.59 -8.42
N HIS A 122 11.88 5.92 -7.36
CA HIS A 122 11.37 5.73 -6.02
C HIS A 122 11.83 6.85 -5.08
N LEU A 123 11.03 7.15 -4.05
CA LEU A 123 11.46 8.07 -2.99
C LEU A 123 12.59 7.47 -2.15
N GLU A 124 13.41 8.35 -1.59
CA GLU A 124 14.46 8.02 -0.60
C GLU A 124 13.89 7.35 0.67
N ASN A 125 12.68 7.75 1.09
CA ASN A 125 12.03 7.29 2.33
C ASN A 125 11.18 6.03 2.14
N ASN A 126 11.33 5.33 1.01
CA ASN A 126 10.67 4.06 0.82
C ASN A 126 11.23 2.98 1.74
N HIS A 127 10.39 2.02 2.09
CA HIS A 127 10.84 0.81 2.77
C HIS A 127 11.83 0.02 1.91
N THR A 128 12.77 -0.68 2.54
CA THR A 128 13.87 -1.40 1.86
C THR A 128 13.38 -2.46 0.86
N SER A 129 12.16 -2.96 1.02
CA SER A 129 11.51 -3.86 0.05
C SER A 129 11.37 -3.25 -1.35
N VAL A 130 11.25 -1.92 -1.47
CA VAL A 130 11.22 -1.21 -2.76
C VAL A 130 12.60 -1.19 -3.41
N LEU A 131 13.67 -1.10 -2.62
CA LEU A 131 15.04 -1.11 -3.14
C LEU A 131 15.37 -2.43 -3.85
N GLY A 132 14.75 -3.54 -3.42
CA GLY A 132 14.88 -4.84 -4.09
C GLY A 132 14.31 -4.87 -5.52
N MET A 133 13.37 -3.98 -5.85
CA MET A 133 12.78 -3.90 -7.20
C MET A 133 13.79 -3.44 -8.25
N ARG A 134 14.86 -2.75 -7.84
CA ARG A 134 15.92 -2.25 -8.73
C ARG A 134 16.56 -3.35 -9.56
N ASN A 135 16.60 -4.58 -9.05
CA ASN A 135 17.17 -5.74 -9.75
C ASN A 135 16.41 -6.13 -11.02
N TYR A 136 15.15 -5.72 -11.16
CA TYR A 136 14.29 -6.05 -12.30
C TYR A 136 14.11 -4.88 -13.27
N ALA A 137 14.53 -3.67 -12.89
CA ALA A 137 14.48 -2.49 -13.74
C ALA A 137 15.80 -2.34 -14.52
N THR A 138 15.73 -1.84 -15.76
CA THR A 138 16.95 -1.53 -16.52
C THR A 138 17.67 -0.32 -15.93
N ASN A 139 16.90 0.69 -15.54
CA ASN A 139 17.40 1.91 -14.91
C ASN A 139 16.67 2.12 -13.58
N SER A 140 17.37 2.70 -12.60
CA SER A 140 16.78 3.11 -11.32
C SER A 140 17.19 4.53 -10.99
N SER A 141 16.28 5.30 -10.40
CA SER A 141 16.53 6.65 -9.92
C SER A 141 15.84 6.88 -8.59
N GLU A 142 16.57 7.47 -7.66
CA GLU A 142 16.06 7.86 -6.36
C GLU A 142 15.76 9.36 -6.38
N ILE A 143 14.59 9.76 -5.89
CA ILE A 143 14.20 11.16 -5.74
C ILE A 143 14.09 11.51 -4.26
N LYS A 144 14.73 12.62 -3.87
CA LYS A 144 14.65 13.13 -2.49
C LYS A 144 13.23 13.58 -2.18
N THR A 145 12.78 13.40 -0.94
CA THR A 145 11.44 13.75 -0.49
C THR A 145 11.12 15.22 -0.75
N GLU A 146 12.03 16.12 -0.38
CA GLU A 146 11.86 17.57 -0.58
C GLU A 146 11.73 17.92 -2.07
N GLN A 147 12.56 17.30 -2.92
CA GLN A 147 12.52 17.50 -4.36
C GLN A 147 11.21 16.99 -4.98
N ALA A 148 10.74 15.82 -4.55
CA ALA A 148 9.45 15.27 -4.99
C ALA A 148 8.29 16.17 -4.54
N MET A 149 8.29 16.61 -3.28
CA MET A 149 7.30 17.55 -2.73
C MET A 149 7.26 18.85 -3.52
N TYR A 150 8.41 19.45 -3.82
CA TYR A 150 8.48 20.67 -4.62
C TYR A 150 7.98 20.43 -6.05
N THR A 151 8.55 19.45 -6.76
CA THR A 151 8.23 19.17 -8.16
C THR A 151 6.75 18.84 -8.35
N LEU A 152 6.19 18.01 -7.47
CA LEU A 152 4.79 17.59 -7.55
C LEU A 152 3.84 18.65 -6.98
N SER A 153 4.25 19.52 -6.06
CA SER A 153 3.38 20.61 -5.60
C SER A 153 3.24 21.70 -6.66
N CYS A 154 4.33 22.08 -7.34
CA CYS A 154 4.36 23.10 -8.39
C CYS A 154 3.80 22.64 -9.74
N TYR A 155 3.61 21.33 -9.95
CA TYR A 155 3.05 20.82 -11.19
C TYR A 155 1.55 21.15 -11.31
N ASP A 156 1.21 21.95 -12.32
CA ASP A 156 -0.17 22.26 -12.69
C ASP A 156 -0.62 21.35 -13.85
N ASN A 157 -1.82 20.78 -13.74
CA ASN A 157 -2.39 19.87 -14.73
C ASN A 157 -2.64 20.55 -16.09
N GLY A 158 -2.61 21.90 -16.14
CA GLY A 158 -2.74 22.70 -17.36
C GLY A 158 -1.48 22.75 -18.24
N SER A 159 -0.32 22.30 -17.73
CA SER A 159 0.92 22.21 -18.53
C SER A 159 0.88 20.97 -19.43
N THR A 160 0.11 21.03 -20.51
CA THR A 160 0.15 20.03 -21.57
C THR A 160 1.52 20.06 -22.24
N HIS A 161 2.47 19.28 -21.73
CA HIS A 161 3.64 18.93 -22.51
C HIS A 161 3.18 17.94 -23.58
N SER A 162 2.96 18.47 -24.79
CA SER A 162 2.69 17.73 -26.02
C SER A 162 3.85 16.77 -26.30
N ASN A 163 3.82 15.58 -25.70
CA ASN A 163 4.87 14.59 -25.89
C ASN A 163 4.47 13.63 -27.02
N SER A 164 4.58 14.13 -28.25
CA SER A 164 4.77 13.31 -29.45
C SER A 164 6.17 12.69 -29.43
N ALA A 165 6.34 11.65 -28.63
CA ALA A 165 7.47 10.75 -28.75
C ALA A 165 6.96 9.33 -28.54
N ASN A 166 7.08 8.56 -29.62
CA ASN A 166 6.78 7.14 -29.68
C ASN A 166 7.97 6.39 -29.06
N THR A 167 8.03 6.35 -27.73
CA THR A 167 9.06 5.59 -27.02
C THR A 167 8.45 4.31 -26.49
N ASP A 168 8.95 3.16 -26.97
CA ASP A 168 8.60 1.79 -26.53
C ASP A 168 9.08 1.52 -25.07
N SER A 169 8.82 2.43 -24.13
CA SER A 169 9.35 2.39 -22.76
C SER A 169 8.35 2.85 -21.71
N ASN A 170 8.27 2.12 -20.61
CA ASN A 170 7.44 2.45 -19.46
C ASN A 170 8.31 2.65 -18.21
N SER A 171 7.88 3.52 -17.31
CA SER A 171 8.62 3.84 -16.09
C SER A 171 7.69 3.74 -14.89
N LEU A 172 8.21 3.23 -13.78
CA LEU A 172 7.45 2.92 -12.59
C LEU A 172 7.84 3.89 -11.48
N PHE A 173 6.88 4.63 -10.91
CA PHE A 173 7.10 5.45 -9.73
C PHE A 173 6.53 4.76 -8.49
N VAL A 174 7.38 4.56 -7.47
CA VAL A 174 6.99 3.92 -6.20
C VAL A 174 7.21 4.89 -5.04
N PHE A 175 6.16 5.14 -4.28
CA PHE A 175 6.22 5.94 -3.06
C PHE A 175 5.27 5.36 -2.00
N PRO A 176 5.59 5.50 -0.70
CA PRO A 176 4.71 4.99 0.34
C PRO A 176 3.59 6.00 0.57
N ALA A 177 2.38 5.54 0.92
CA ALA A 177 1.34 6.44 1.41
C ALA A 177 1.72 7.06 2.76
N GLN A 178 2.40 6.27 3.60
CA GLN A 178 2.98 6.69 4.87
C GLN A 178 4.35 6.04 5.06
N CYS A 179 5.37 6.81 5.42
CA CYS A 179 6.69 6.27 5.76
C CYS A 179 6.64 5.53 7.11
N ASN A 180 7.15 4.31 7.16
CA ASN A 180 7.20 3.50 8.38
C ASN A 180 8.20 4.02 9.42
N PHE A 181 9.21 4.80 8.98
CA PHE A 181 10.22 5.37 9.87
C PHE A 181 9.81 6.75 10.40
N SER A 182 9.48 7.70 9.52
CA SER A 182 9.16 9.08 9.93
C SER A 182 7.69 9.31 10.25
N GLY A 183 6.80 8.39 9.88
CA GLY A 183 5.35 8.57 9.96
C GLY A 183 4.78 9.59 8.97
N SER A 184 5.62 10.21 8.11
CA SER A 184 5.21 11.20 7.12
C SER A 184 4.22 10.61 6.13
N LYS A 185 3.13 11.32 5.87
CA LYS A 185 2.13 10.96 4.87
C LYS A 185 2.37 11.76 3.59
N TYR A 186 2.32 11.08 2.44
CA TYR A 186 2.54 11.68 1.14
C TYR A 186 1.21 11.92 0.42
N PRO A 187 1.01 13.06 -0.28
CA PRO A 187 -0.26 13.35 -0.94
C PRO A 187 -0.58 12.33 -2.05
N LEU A 188 -1.75 11.69 -1.98
CA LEU A 188 -2.19 10.75 -3.01
C LEU A 188 -2.44 11.44 -4.37
N SER A 189 -2.67 12.76 -4.38
CA SER A 189 -2.76 13.57 -5.60
C SER A 189 -1.50 13.53 -6.46
N TRP A 190 -0.37 13.07 -5.91
CA TRP A 190 0.84 12.80 -6.69
C TRP A 190 0.60 11.79 -7.81
N ILE A 191 -0.29 10.82 -7.60
CA ILE A 191 -0.59 9.78 -8.60
C ILE A 191 -1.01 10.42 -9.91
N ASP A 192 -2.01 11.30 -9.89
CA ASP A 192 -2.54 11.94 -11.09
C ASP A 192 -1.52 12.88 -11.72
N LYS A 193 -0.76 13.62 -10.90
CA LYS A 193 0.30 14.51 -11.38
C LYS A 193 1.41 13.76 -12.10
N VAL A 194 1.86 12.65 -11.53
CA VAL A 194 2.88 11.83 -12.19
C VAL A 194 2.29 11.23 -13.46
N LYS A 195 1.03 10.74 -13.45
CA LYS A 195 0.35 10.19 -14.65
C LYS A 195 0.29 11.21 -15.79
N ASN A 196 0.14 12.49 -15.44
CA ASN A 196 0.16 13.60 -16.38
C ASN A 196 1.59 14.03 -16.82
N GLY A 197 2.63 13.43 -16.24
CA GLY A 197 4.01 13.58 -16.66
C GLY A 197 4.86 14.49 -15.77
N ALA A 198 4.44 14.78 -14.54
CA ALA A 198 5.19 15.65 -13.62
C ALA A 198 6.65 15.23 -13.39
N LEU A 199 6.98 13.95 -13.52
CA LEU A 199 8.35 13.44 -13.36
C LEU A 199 9.09 13.22 -14.69
N ASN A 200 8.49 13.52 -15.85
CA ASN A 200 9.14 13.29 -17.16
C ASN A 200 10.45 14.09 -17.29
N SER A 201 10.50 15.31 -16.75
CA SER A 201 11.68 16.17 -16.75
C SER A 201 12.83 15.61 -15.92
N PHE A 202 12.51 14.89 -14.83
CA PHE A 202 13.49 14.27 -13.94
C PHE A 202 14.17 13.06 -14.59
N ILE A 203 13.43 12.28 -15.37
CA ILE A 203 13.87 10.98 -15.88
C ILE A 203 14.42 11.10 -17.32
N LYS A 204 14.31 12.29 -17.93
CA LYS A 204 14.64 12.59 -19.34
C LYS A 204 13.98 11.62 -20.34
N GLN A 205 12.86 11.01 -19.95
CA GLN A 205 12.11 10.02 -20.71
C GLN A 205 10.60 10.13 -20.41
N LYS A 206 9.76 9.63 -21.32
CA LYS A 206 8.29 9.63 -21.16
C LYS A 206 7.86 8.52 -20.20
N VAL A 207 7.26 8.89 -19.08
CA VAL A 207 6.73 7.94 -18.10
C VAL A 207 5.31 7.54 -18.48
N ARG A 208 5.10 6.27 -18.82
CA ARG A 208 3.78 5.64 -18.71
C ARG A 208 3.76 4.87 -17.40
N ILE A 209 2.98 5.35 -16.44
CA ILE A 209 2.97 4.79 -15.09
C ILE A 209 2.05 3.58 -15.03
N GLY A 210 2.61 2.45 -14.59
CA GLY A 210 1.83 1.45 -13.86
C GLY A 210 1.72 1.90 -12.42
N MET A 211 0.50 2.20 -11.97
CA MET A 211 0.22 2.60 -10.59
C MET A 211 0.17 1.36 -9.71
N TRP A 212 0.89 1.37 -8.60
CA TRP A 212 0.77 0.29 -7.62
C TRP A 212 0.83 0.83 -6.20
N PHE A 213 -0.22 0.55 -5.44
CA PHE A 213 -0.27 0.83 -4.01
C PHE A 213 0.37 -0.33 -3.25
N LEU A 214 1.26 -0.01 -2.33
CA LEU A 214 1.52 -0.89 -1.20
C LEU A 214 1.28 -0.13 0.08
N MET A 215 0.18 -0.48 0.73
CA MET A 215 0.01 -0.12 2.12
C MET A 215 0.71 -1.17 2.99
N PRO A 216 1.63 -0.77 3.89
CA PRO A 216 1.86 -1.57 5.08
C PRO A 216 0.54 -1.63 5.88
N GLN A 217 0.32 -2.76 6.57
CA GLN A 217 -0.90 -3.00 7.33
C GLN A 217 -1.23 -1.82 8.26
N VAL A 218 -2.38 -1.21 7.99
CA VAL A 218 -3.31 -0.54 8.91
C VAL A 218 -2.67 0.35 10.00
N THR A 219 -2.61 1.65 9.73
CA THR A 219 -2.86 2.67 10.77
C THR A 219 -4.26 3.24 10.52
N TYR A 220 -5.20 2.88 11.41
CA TYR A 220 -6.55 3.45 11.45
C TYR A 220 -6.48 4.99 11.47
N ARG A 221 -6.87 5.63 10.37
CA ARG A 221 -7.63 6.88 10.33
C ARG A 221 -7.94 7.23 8.89
N GLN A 222 -9.25 7.19 8.59
CA GLN A 222 -9.97 7.81 7.48
C GLN A 222 -9.09 8.35 6.35
N ILE A 223 -9.05 7.61 5.25
CA ILE A 223 -8.88 8.21 3.92
C ILE A 223 -10.27 8.79 3.60
N THR A 224 -10.45 10.05 3.94
CA THR A 224 -11.47 10.94 3.36
C THR A 224 -10.75 11.94 2.49
#